data_AF-X1HQJ0-F1
#
_entry.id   AF-X1HQJ0-F1
#
_cell.length_a   1.000
_cell.length_b   1.000
_cell.length_c   1.000
_cell.angle_alpha   90.00
_cell.angle_beta   90.00
_cell.angle_gamma   90.00
#
_symmetry.space_group_name_H-M   'P 1'
#
loop_
_entity.id
_entity.type
_entity.pdbx_description
1 polymer ?
#
loop_
_entity_poly.entity_id
_entity_poly.type
_entity_poly.pdbx_seq_one_letter_code
_entity_poly.pdbx_strand_id
1 'polypeptide(L)' 'PRSKTANSLEDSEKIAEELGFPVVIRPAYTMGGTGGGLVYNIEEFRIIAERGLSVSLVHQILVEESVLGWEELELER' A
#
# COMPACT_ATOMS: atom_id res chain seq x y z
N PRO A 1 12.75 -3.04 -1.38
CA PRO A 1 11.47 -2.57 -0.81
C PRO A 1 11.04 -3.43 0.38
N ARG A 2 10.88 -2.81 1.55
CA ARG A 2 10.23 -3.47 2.71
C ARG A 2 8.72 -3.45 2.51
N SER A 3 8.04 -4.55 2.82
CA SER A 3 6.57 -4.61 2.79
C SER A 3 6.02 -5.48 3.91
N LYS A 4 4.82 -5.15 4.39
CA LYS A 4 4.09 -5.89 5.43
C LYS A 4 2.59 -5.87 5.12
N THR A 5 1.89 -6.93 5.51
CA THR A 5 0.43 -7.01 5.40
C THR A 5 -0.25 -6.51 6.67
N ALA A 6 -1.43 -5.96 6.52
CA ALA A 6 -2.29 -5.49 7.60
C ALA A 6 -3.74 -5.92 7.36
N ASN A 7 -4.42 -6.31 8.44
CA ASN A 7 -5.83 -6.69 8.42
C ASN A 7 -6.73 -5.69 9.16
N SER A 8 -6.16 -4.58 9.63
CA SER A 8 -6.86 -3.53 10.35
C SER A 8 -6.26 -2.18 9.97
N LEU A 9 -7.05 -1.11 10.08
CA LEU A 9 -6.57 0.24 9.83
C LEU A 9 -5.43 0.59 10.79
N GLU A 10 -5.60 0.32 12.08
CA GLU A 10 -4.60 0.63 13.11
C GLU A 10 -3.25 -0.08 12.88
N ASP A 11 -3.26 -1.37 12.51
CA ASP A 11 -2.03 -2.09 12.20
C ASP A 11 -1.37 -1.53 10.93
N SER A 12 -2.17 -1.16 9.94
CA SER A 12 -1.66 -0.59 8.70
C SER A 12 -0.99 0.77 8.91
N GLU A 13 -1.53 1.59 9.83
CA GLU A 13 -0.94 2.89 10.20
C GLU A 13 0.41 2.71 10.88
N LYS A 14 0.52 1.79 11.84
CA LYS A 14 1.79 1.47 12.51
C LYS A 14 2.86 1.03 11.51
N ILE A 15 2.47 0.23 10.51
CA ILE A 15 3.36 -0.19 9.43
C ILE A 15 3.78 1.01 8.57
N ALA A 16 2.85 1.89 8.20
CA ALA A 16 3.16 3.07 7.41
C ALA A 16 4.10 4.04 8.16
N GLU A 17 3.90 4.22 9.47
CA GLU A 17 4.80 4.99 10.34
C GLU A 17 6.19 4.36 10.45
N GLU A 18 6.29 3.04 10.53
CA GLU A 18 7.57 2.32 10.56
C GLU A 18 8.33 2.41 9.23
N LEU A 19 7.61 2.39 8.10
CA LEU A 19 8.20 2.45 6.76
C LEU A 19 8.54 3.89 6.33
N GLY A 20 7.76 4.88 6.78
CA GLY A 20 7.89 6.27 6.36
C GLY A 20 7.27 6.53 4.98
N PHE A 21 6.70 7.73 4.80
CA PHE A 21 6.10 8.14 3.54
C PHE A 21 7.14 8.60 2.50
N PRO A 22 6.89 8.41 1.19
CA PRO A 22 5.69 7.82 0.63
C PRO A 22 5.67 6.29 0.66
N VAL A 23 4.47 5.70 0.78
CA VAL A 23 4.24 4.24 0.79
C VAL A 23 3.26 3.85 -0.32
N VAL A 24 3.31 2.59 -0.74
CA VAL A 24 2.38 2.00 -1.70
C VAL A 24 1.43 1.07 -0.97
N ILE A 25 0.13 1.27 -1.16
CA ILE A 25 -0.91 0.36 -0.65
C ILE A 25 -1.35 -0.56 -1.79
N ARG A 26 -1.52 -1.86 -1.51
CA ARG A 26 -2.11 -2.84 -2.44
C ARG A 26 -3.12 -3.72 -1.71
N PRO A 27 -4.43 -3.59 -1.99
CA PRO A 27 -5.42 -4.48 -1.41
C PRO A 27 -5.27 -5.92 -1.91
N ALA A 28 -5.49 -6.90 -1.03
CA ALA A 28 -5.36 -8.30 -1.40
C ALA A 28 -6.54 -8.76 -2.27
N TYR A 29 -6.26 -9.62 -3.25
CA TYR A 29 -7.25 -10.27 -4.12
C TYR A 29 -8.18 -9.31 -4.91
N THR A 30 -7.70 -8.12 -5.27
CA THR A 30 -8.41 -7.26 -6.23
C THR A 30 -8.10 -7.68 -7.65
N MET A 31 -9.13 -8.03 -8.42
CA MET A 31 -9.02 -8.38 -9.83
C MET A 31 -8.80 -7.09 -10.64
N GLY A 32 -7.56 -6.84 -11.11
CA GLY A 32 -7.24 -5.74 -12.04
C GLY A 32 -6.35 -4.60 -11.51
N GLY A 33 -5.73 -4.72 -10.33
CA GLY A 33 -4.87 -3.65 -9.77
C GLY A 33 -5.64 -2.43 -9.24
N THR A 34 -6.97 -2.48 -9.28
CA THR A 34 -7.85 -1.40 -8.86
C THR A 34 -7.94 -1.32 -7.33
N GLY A 35 -7.40 -0.26 -6.75
CA GLY A 35 -7.45 0.02 -5.31
C GLY A 35 -6.08 0.13 -4.63
N GLY A 36 -5.00 -0.13 -5.36
CA GLY A 36 -3.65 0.22 -4.93
C GLY A 36 -3.30 1.67 -5.30
N GLY A 37 -2.40 2.28 -4.55
CA GLY A 37 -2.02 3.67 -4.75
C GLY A 37 -0.78 4.06 -3.97
N LEU A 38 -0.06 5.04 -4.53
CA LEU A 38 1.03 5.71 -3.85
C LEU A 38 0.46 6.79 -2.93
N VAL A 39 0.95 6.82 -1.70
CA VAL A 39 0.42 7.64 -0.63
C VAL A 39 1.54 8.45 0.00
N TYR A 40 1.32 9.74 0.18
CA TYR A 40 2.35 10.68 0.63
C TYR A 40 2.19 11.14 2.08
N ASN A 41 1.02 10.92 2.67
CA ASN A 41 0.73 11.33 4.04
C ASN A 41 -0.27 10.38 4.71
N ILE A 42 -0.39 10.51 6.04
CA ILE A 42 -1.24 9.64 6.86
C ILE A 42 -2.74 9.86 6.62
N GLU A 43 -3.16 11.05 6.21
CA GLU A 43 -4.59 11.35 5.95
C GLU A 43 -5.07 10.62 4.70
N GLU A 44 -4.31 10.70 3.60
CA GLU A 44 -4.53 9.92 2.38
C GLU A 44 -4.43 8.42 2.66
N PHE A 45 -3.46 8.02 3.48
CA PHE A 45 -3.25 6.63 3.87
C PHE A 45 -4.51 6.03 4.47
N ARG A 46 -5.13 6.72 5.43
CA ARG A 46 -6.35 6.25 6.10
C ARG A 46 -7.48 6.00 5.11
N ILE A 47 -7.72 6.94 4.22
CA ILE A 47 -8.80 6.88 3.22
C ILE A 47 -8.59 5.68 2.28
N ILE A 48 -7.36 5.49 1.80
CA ILE A 48 -7.03 4.42 0.84
C ILE A 48 -6.99 3.06 1.54
N ALA A 49 -6.41 2.98 2.74
CA ALA A 49 -6.34 1.76 3.54
C ALA A 49 -7.72 1.24 3.94
N GLU A 50 -8.60 2.12 4.43
CA GLU A 50 -9.99 1.77 4.77
C GLU A 50 -10.75 1.25 3.55
N ARG A 51 -10.64 1.97 2.42
CA ARG A 51 -11.21 1.51 1.16
C ARG A 51 -10.64 0.16 0.74
N GLY A 52 -9.32 -0.01 0.80
CA GLY A 52 -8.62 -1.25 0.46
C GLY A 52 -9.08 -2.46 1.29
N LEU A 53 -9.21 -2.27 2.60
CA LEU A 53 -9.71 -3.29 3.52
C LEU A 53 -11.17 -3.65 3.23
N SER A 54 -12.00 -2.69 2.82
CA SER A 54 -13.42 -2.93 2.49
C SER A 54 -13.63 -3.68 1.16
N VAL A 55 -12.76 -3.48 0.17
CA VAL A 55 -12.87 -4.14 -1.15
C VAL A 55 -12.13 -5.47 -1.22
N SER A 56 -11.20 -5.72 -0.30
CA SER A 56 -10.46 -6.98 -0.21
C SER A 56 -11.38 -8.12 0.26
N LEU A 57 -11.45 -9.20 -0.52
CA LEU A 57 -12.22 -10.42 -0.18
C LEU A 57 -11.79 -11.08 1.13
N VAL A 58 -10.55 -10.81 1.57
CA VAL A 58 -9.96 -11.36 2.80
C VAL A 58 -9.69 -10.30 3.86
N HIS A 59 -10.21 -9.08 3.68
CA HIS A 59 -9.98 -7.95 4.58
C HIS A 59 -8.49 -7.68 4.91
N GLN A 60 -7.63 -7.68 3.89
CA GLN A 60 -6.18 -7.50 4.03
C GLN A 60 -5.66 -6.51 2.99
N ILE A 61 -4.72 -5.66 3.41
CA ILE A 61 -3.93 -4.81 2.52
C ILE A 61 -2.43 -5.08 2.71
N LEU A 62 -1.64 -4.86 1.67
CA LEU A 62 -0.19 -4.84 1.71
C LEU A 62 0.26 -3.38 1.71
N VAL A 63 1.11 -3.01 2.66
CA VAL A 63 1.79 -1.72 2.73
C VAL A 63 3.25 -1.94 2.37
N GLU A 64 3.74 -1.22 1.38
CA GLU A 64 5.08 -1.35 0.83
C GLU A 64 5.78 0.01 0.82
N GLU A 65 7.07 0.00 1.14
CA GLU A 65 7.94 1.16 1.00
C GLU A 65 7.99 1.60 -0.46
N SER A 66 7.71 2.88 -0.74
CA SER A 66 7.85 3.39 -2.09
C SER A 66 9.32 3.42 -2.49
N VAL A 67 9.61 2.86 -3.66
CA VAL A 67 10.93 2.96 -4.31
C VAL A 67 11.00 4.14 -5.27
N LEU A 68 10.20 5.19 -5.08
CA LEU A 68 10.29 6.44 -5.87
C LEU A 68 11.72 6.96 -5.88
N GLY A 69 12.41 6.78 -7.01
CA GLY A 69 13.84 6.98 -7.16
C GLY A 69 14.58 5.79 -7.77
N TRP A 70 13.96 4.60 -7.84
CA TRP A 70 14.34 3.56 -8.79
C TRP A 70 13.79 4.03 -10.13
N GLU A 71 14.64 4.71 -10.90
CA GLU A 71 14.43 4.87 -12.32
C GLU A 71 13.90 3.55 -12.87
N GLU A 72 12.77 3.65 -13.54
CA GLU A 72 12.18 2.65 -14.39
C GLU A 72 13.24 2.29 -15.45
N LEU A 73 14.22 1.46 -15.06
CA LEU A 73 15.01 0.67 -15.98
C LEU A 73 14.02 -0.33 -16.54
N GLU A 74 13.21 0.13 -17.50
CA GLU A 74 12.62 -0.73 -18.50
C GLU A 74 13.77 -1.55 -19.08
N LEU A 75 13.93 -2.76 -18.55
CA LEU A 75 14.85 -3.74 -19.10
C LEU A 75 14.14 -4.29 -20.34
N GLU A 76 14.17 -3.51 -21.42
CA GLU A 76 13.99 -4.05 -22.75
C GLU A 76 15.12 -5.07 -22.97
N ARG A 77 14.75 -6.35 -22.95
CA ARG A 77 15.55 -7.43 -23.51
C ARG A 77 14.73 -8.16 -24.55
#